data_AF-A0A822CMT4-F1
#
_entry.id   AF-A0A822CMT4-F1
#
_cell.length_a   1.000
_cell.length_b   1.000
_cell.length_c   1.000
_cell.angle_alpha   90.00
_cell.angle_beta   90.00
_cell.angle_gamma   90.00
#
_symmetry.space_group_name_H-M   'P 1'
#
loop_
_entity.id
_entity.type
_entity.pdbx_description
1 polymer ?
#
loop_
_entity_poly.entity_id
_entity_poly.type
_entity_poly.pdbx_seq_one_letter_code
_entity_poly.pdbx_strand_id
1 'polypeptide(L)'
;GPDDNVFIYFTDHGAVGLVAFPHGVLHAKELNETITKMYTQKKYKQMVIYIEACESGSMLENLLPNNINIYATTASNAEESSYACYYDDKRQTYLGDVYSVVWMEDSDVEQIDLETLYQQFLVTQKNTNTSHVMQYGDLNLGKNHNVSEFQGATKQIYKPIRNLLKKHNAALRRDAVPTQDVRISIVSRRLAAAKDNSVEKEKLEHELAQLYK
;
A
#
# COMPACT_ATOMS: atom_id res chain seq x y z
N GLY A 1 -15.17 19.73 -1.89
CA GLY A 1 -15.86 20.80 -2.63
C GLY A 1 -15.13 21.07 -3.93
N PRO A 2 -15.69 21.89 -4.86
CA PRO A 2 -15.11 22.10 -6.20
C PRO A 2 -13.66 22.61 -6.21
N ASP A 3 -13.19 23.22 -5.11
CA ASP A 3 -11.85 23.78 -4.97
C ASP A 3 -10.93 22.93 -4.08
N ASP A 4 -11.42 21.78 -3.58
CA ASP A 4 -10.68 20.95 -2.63
C ASP A 4 -9.81 19.90 -3.34
N ASN A 5 -8.61 19.68 -2.80
CA ASN A 5 -7.81 18.50 -3.11
C ASN A 5 -8.23 17.34 -2.19
N VAL A 6 -8.40 16.15 -2.76
CA VAL A 6 -8.78 14.95 -2.03
C VAL A 6 -7.66 13.92 -2.12
N PHE A 7 -7.23 13.38 -0.99
CA PHE A 7 -6.33 12.23 -0.92
C PHE A 7 -7.08 11.04 -0.34
N ILE A 8 -7.03 9.91 -1.04
CA ILE A 8 -7.60 8.63 -0.60
C ILE A 8 -6.45 7.64 -0.52
N TYR A 9 -6.29 7.02 0.64
CA TYR A 9 -5.39 5.89 0.83
C TYR A 9 -6.20 4.70 1.34
N PHE A 10 -6.09 3.57 0.64
CA PHE A 10 -6.68 2.31 1.02
C PHE A 10 -5.57 1.28 1.26
N THR A 11 -5.70 0.49 2.32
CA THR A 11 -4.81 -0.64 2.63
C THR A 11 -5.61 -1.79 3.23
N ASP A 12 -5.58 -2.94 2.55
CA ASP A 12 -6.09 -4.24 3.01
C ASP A 12 -5.72 -5.33 1.97
N HIS A 13 -6.38 -6.47 2.03
CA HIS A 13 -6.41 -7.48 0.99
C HIS A 13 -7.15 -7.01 -0.27
N GLY A 14 -6.76 -7.61 -1.40
CA GLY A 14 -7.44 -7.45 -2.68
C GLY A 14 -7.50 -8.76 -3.44
N ALA A 15 -8.22 -8.72 -4.55
CA ALA A 15 -8.23 -9.73 -5.59
C ALA A 15 -8.55 -9.04 -6.92
N VAL A 16 -8.53 -9.79 -8.02
CA VAL A 16 -8.87 -9.23 -9.34
C VAL A 16 -10.24 -8.55 -9.32
N GLY A 17 -10.25 -7.23 -9.51
CA GLY A 17 -11.44 -6.39 -9.61
C GLY A 17 -12.14 -6.08 -8.28
N LEU A 18 -11.50 -6.30 -7.13
CA LEU A 18 -12.06 -5.94 -5.83
C LEU A 18 -11.00 -5.68 -4.75
N VAL A 19 -11.39 -4.87 -3.75
CA VAL A 19 -10.68 -4.78 -2.47
C VAL A 19 -11.58 -5.26 -1.33
N ALA A 20 -10.97 -5.85 -0.30
CA ALA A 20 -11.69 -6.38 0.85
C ALA A 20 -12.03 -5.26 1.85
N PHE A 21 -13.14 -5.44 2.56
CA PHE A 21 -13.44 -4.72 3.78
C PHE A 21 -13.58 -5.76 4.91
N PRO A 22 -13.53 -5.37 6.19
CA PRO A 22 -13.71 -6.31 7.29
C PRO A 22 -14.98 -7.15 7.17
N HIS A 23 -16.04 -6.56 6.61
CA HIS A 23 -17.33 -7.19 6.36
C HIS A 23 -17.85 -6.84 4.96
N GLY A 24 -17.20 -7.38 3.93
CA GLY A 24 -17.66 -7.26 2.54
C GLY A 24 -16.50 -7.01 1.57
N VAL A 25 -16.85 -6.62 0.36
CA VAL A 25 -15.90 -6.23 -0.67
C VAL A 25 -16.40 -4.98 -1.37
N LEU A 26 -15.47 -4.19 -1.91
CA LEU A 26 -15.76 -3.11 -2.83
C LEU A 26 -15.28 -3.53 -4.23
N HIS A 27 -16.20 -3.62 -5.18
CA HIS A 27 -15.83 -3.94 -6.55
C HIS A 27 -15.25 -2.72 -7.29
N ALA A 28 -14.28 -2.97 -8.18
CA ALA A 28 -13.64 -1.95 -9.00
C ALA A 28 -14.66 -1.10 -9.77
N LYS A 29 -15.73 -1.72 -10.27
CA LYS A 29 -16.80 -1.03 -10.97
C LYS A 29 -17.52 -0.02 -10.06
N GLU A 30 -17.84 -0.40 -8.83
CA GLU A 30 -18.54 0.47 -7.87
C GLU A 30 -17.65 1.66 -7.46
N LEU A 31 -16.36 1.43 -7.28
CA LEU A 31 -15.38 2.50 -7.02
C LEU A 31 -15.35 3.49 -8.20
N ASN A 32 -15.17 2.99 -9.43
CA ASN A 32 -15.06 3.84 -10.62
C ASN A 32 -16.35 4.61 -10.93
N GLU A 33 -17.52 3.99 -10.74
CA GLU A 33 -18.82 4.67 -10.83
C GLU A 33 -18.94 5.79 -9.78
N THR A 34 -18.49 5.53 -8.55
CA THR A 34 -18.54 6.51 -7.46
C THR A 34 -17.66 7.73 -7.72
N ILE A 35 -16.39 7.53 -8.08
CA ILE A 35 -15.46 8.65 -8.34
C ILE A 35 -15.86 9.44 -9.59
N THR A 36 -16.40 8.78 -10.62
CA THR A 36 -16.99 9.45 -11.79
C THR A 36 -18.20 10.30 -11.39
N LYS A 37 -19.06 9.78 -10.52
CA LYS A 37 -20.18 10.55 -9.97
C LYS A 37 -19.69 11.75 -9.14
N MET A 38 -18.66 11.58 -8.31
CA MET A 38 -18.06 12.68 -7.56
C MET A 38 -17.53 13.80 -8.48
N TYR A 39 -16.91 13.44 -9.61
CA TYR A 39 -16.46 14.40 -10.62
C TYR A 39 -17.62 15.21 -11.22
N THR A 40 -18.65 14.53 -11.73
CA THR A 40 -19.83 15.19 -12.34
C THR A 40 -20.57 16.09 -11.35
N GLN A 41 -20.53 15.76 -10.06
CA GLN A 41 -21.12 16.55 -8.97
C GLN A 41 -20.18 17.60 -8.38
N LYS A 42 -19.01 17.84 -8.99
CA LYS A 42 -18.01 18.82 -8.57
C LYS A 42 -17.61 18.68 -7.09
N LYS A 43 -17.39 17.45 -6.64
CA LYS A 43 -17.05 17.17 -5.23
C LYS A 43 -15.58 17.42 -4.90
N TYR A 44 -14.71 17.55 -5.89
CA TYR A 44 -13.29 17.84 -5.75
C TYR A 44 -12.77 18.66 -6.94
N LYS A 45 -11.66 19.35 -6.74
CA LYS A 45 -10.85 19.96 -7.81
C LYS A 45 -9.94 18.89 -8.43
N GLN A 46 -9.24 18.17 -7.56
CA GLN A 46 -8.25 17.13 -7.88
C GLN A 46 -8.33 16.01 -6.85
N MET A 47 -8.04 14.78 -7.26
CA MET A 47 -8.00 13.64 -6.36
C MET A 47 -6.76 12.78 -6.61
N VAL A 48 -6.14 12.33 -5.52
CA VAL A 48 -5.06 11.33 -5.54
C VAL A 48 -5.54 10.09 -4.80
N ILE A 49 -5.32 8.91 -5.38
CA ILE A 49 -5.72 7.62 -4.80
C ILE A 49 -4.50 6.68 -4.71
N TYR A 50 -4.13 6.26 -3.51
CA TYR A 50 -3.11 5.23 -3.27
C TYR A 50 -3.80 3.95 -2.80
N ILE A 51 -3.51 2.81 -3.44
CA ILE A 51 -4.13 1.51 -3.13
C ILE A 51 -3.04 0.49 -2.81
N GLU A 52 -2.96 0.10 -1.55
CA GLU A 52 -2.23 -1.07 -1.08
C GLU A 52 -3.19 -2.27 -1.03
N ALA A 53 -3.05 -3.18 -1.99
CA ALA A 53 -3.76 -4.45 -2.00
C ALA A 53 -3.14 -5.40 -3.04
N CYS A 54 -3.39 -6.69 -2.89
CA CYS A 54 -3.14 -7.68 -3.95
C CYS A 54 -3.95 -7.32 -5.19
N GLU A 55 -3.34 -7.53 -6.37
CA GLU A 55 -3.93 -7.26 -7.68
C GLU A 55 -4.52 -5.84 -7.81
N SER A 56 -4.00 -4.87 -7.05
CA SER A 56 -4.57 -3.52 -6.91
C SER A 56 -4.65 -2.76 -8.23
N GLY A 57 -3.78 -3.04 -9.20
CA GLY A 57 -3.87 -2.50 -10.56
C GLY A 57 -5.23 -2.79 -11.24
N SER A 58 -5.84 -3.95 -10.94
CA SER A 58 -7.14 -4.35 -11.50
C SER A 58 -8.31 -3.49 -11.03
N MET A 59 -8.13 -2.66 -9.99
CA MET A 59 -9.14 -1.71 -9.54
C MET A 59 -9.32 -0.53 -10.50
N LEU A 60 -8.32 -0.25 -11.35
CA LEU A 60 -8.23 0.97 -12.14
C LEU A 60 -7.93 0.71 -13.62
N GLU A 61 -7.23 -0.38 -13.93
CA GLU A 61 -6.85 -0.74 -15.29
C GLU A 61 -8.09 -0.85 -16.20
N ASN A 62 -8.05 -0.11 -17.31
CA ASN A 62 -9.16 0.02 -18.27
C ASN A 62 -10.50 0.52 -17.69
N LEU A 63 -10.51 1.04 -16.45
CA LEU A 63 -11.70 1.54 -15.75
C LEU A 63 -11.60 3.03 -15.41
N LEU A 64 -10.44 3.50 -14.93
CA LEU A 64 -10.24 4.89 -14.51
C LEU A 64 -10.02 5.81 -15.73
N PRO A 65 -10.92 6.77 -16.01
CA PRO A 65 -10.69 7.75 -17.07
C PRO A 65 -9.54 8.69 -16.73
N ASN A 66 -8.80 9.14 -17.75
CA ASN A 66 -7.66 10.05 -17.59
C ASN A 66 -8.04 11.54 -17.65
N ASN A 67 -9.33 11.87 -17.69
CA ASN A 67 -9.85 13.24 -17.90
C ASN A 67 -10.84 13.68 -16.81
N ILE A 68 -10.73 13.10 -15.62
CA ILE A 68 -11.59 13.41 -14.46
C ILE A 68 -10.79 13.91 -13.24
N ASN A 69 -9.59 14.45 -13.47
CA ASN A 69 -8.70 15.01 -12.45
C ASN A 69 -8.39 14.04 -11.29
N ILE A 70 -8.16 12.77 -11.61
CA ILE A 70 -7.73 11.75 -10.65
C ILE A 70 -6.36 11.23 -11.08
N TYR A 71 -5.40 11.25 -10.17
CA TYR A 71 -4.14 10.50 -10.28
C TYR A 71 -4.17 9.35 -9.29
N ALA A 72 -3.73 8.17 -9.69
CA ALA A 72 -3.75 7.03 -8.80
C ALA A 72 -2.48 6.20 -8.91
N THR A 73 -2.06 5.59 -7.79
CA THR A 73 -0.98 4.60 -7.75
C THR A 73 -1.42 3.36 -7.00
N THR A 74 -0.88 2.21 -7.38
CA THR A 74 -1.23 0.91 -6.82
C THR A 74 0.03 0.15 -6.44
N ALA A 75 -0.04 -0.62 -5.35
CA ALA A 75 1.08 -1.41 -4.84
C ALA A 75 1.54 -2.52 -5.80
N SER A 76 0.64 -3.02 -6.63
CA SER A 76 0.89 -4.10 -7.56
C SER A 76 0.18 -3.87 -8.90
N ASN A 77 0.57 -4.63 -9.92
CA ASN A 77 -0.19 -4.74 -11.17
C ASN A 77 -1.48 -5.57 -10.96
N ALA A 78 -2.21 -5.86 -12.04
CA ALA A 78 -3.50 -6.57 -11.96
C ALA A 78 -3.39 -8.10 -11.73
N GLU A 79 -2.17 -8.66 -11.72
CA GLU A 79 -1.94 -10.12 -11.75
C GLU A 79 -1.07 -10.63 -10.61
N GLU A 80 -0.64 -9.76 -9.69
CA GLU A 80 0.28 -10.12 -8.62
C GLU A 80 -0.15 -9.56 -7.25
N SER A 81 0.33 -10.21 -6.20
CA SER A 81 0.08 -9.81 -4.82
C SER A 81 0.90 -8.59 -4.40
N SER A 82 0.42 -7.90 -3.35
CA SER A 82 1.25 -7.04 -2.53
C SER A 82 1.97 -7.84 -1.44
N TYR A 83 2.85 -7.19 -0.68
CA TYR A 83 3.74 -7.84 0.28
C TYR A 83 3.72 -7.14 1.62
N ALA A 84 3.63 -7.91 2.70
CA ALA A 84 3.84 -7.45 4.06
C ALA A 84 5.35 -7.36 4.36
N CYS A 85 5.74 -6.56 5.36
CA CYS A 85 7.11 -6.37 5.83
C CYS A 85 7.16 -6.01 7.33
N TYR A 86 8.38 -5.95 7.88
CA TYR A 86 8.62 -5.64 9.30
C TYR A 86 7.96 -6.63 10.26
N TYR A 87 8.37 -7.90 10.19
CA TYR A 87 8.00 -8.88 11.20
C TYR A 87 8.60 -8.49 12.57
N ASP A 88 7.74 -8.36 13.58
CA ASP A 88 8.14 -8.06 14.95
C ASP A 88 8.01 -9.31 15.82
N ASP A 89 9.14 -9.89 16.25
CA ASP A 89 9.17 -11.12 17.03
C ASP A 89 8.37 -11.03 18.35
N LYS A 90 8.30 -9.82 18.94
CA LYS A 90 7.60 -9.58 20.20
C LYS A 90 6.07 -9.59 20.02
N ARG A 91 5.58 -9.00 18.93
CA ARG A 91 4.14 -8.95 18.58
C ARG A 91 3.69 -10.14 17.75
N GLN A 92 4.65 -10.91 17.22
CA GLN A 92 4.43 -12.08 16.38
C GLN A 92 3.57 -11.78 15.14
N THR A 93 3.77 -10.61 14.53
CA THR A 93 3.05 -10.16 13.33
C THR A 93 3.91 -9.22 12.50
N TYR A 94 3.50 -9.00 11.25
CA TYR A 94 4.03 -7.96 10.38
C TYR A 94 3.45 -6.59 10.77
N LEU A 95 4.26 -5.53 10.65
CA LEU A 95 3.89 -4.17 11.08
C LEU A 95 3.55 -3.22 9.94
N GLY A 96 3.79 -3.62 8.69
CA GLY A 96 3.40 -2.82 7.54
C GLY A 96 3.48 -3.58 6.23
N ASP A 97 3.19 -2.89 5.15
CA ASP A 97 3.17 -3.40 3.78
C ASP A 97 4.18 -2.65 2.93
N VAL A 98 4.91 -3.35 2.07
CA VAL A 98 6.12 -2.85 1.39
C VAL A 98 5.84 -1.54 0.65
N TYR A 99 4.81 -1.50 -0.21
CA TYR A 99 4.48 -0.27 -0.94
C TYR A 99 4.11 0.85 0.02
N SER A 100 3.26 0.54 1.00
CA SER A 100 2.76 1.49 1.98
C SER A 100 3.87 2.14 2.80
N VAL A 101 4.74 1.34 3.42
CA VAL A 101 5.83 1.87 4.23
C VAL A 101 6.81 2.64 3.37
N VAL A 102 7.05 2.24 2.13
CA VAL A 102 7.97 2.95 1.24
C VAL A 102 7.51 4.37 0.95
N TRP A 103 6.24 4.60 0.56
CA TRP A 103 5.78 5.96 0.29
C TRP A 103 5.60 6.78 1.58
N MET A 104 5.17 6.15 2.69
CA MET A 104 5.02 6.85 3.97
C MET A 104 6.36 7.29 4.55
N GLU A 105 7.36 6.39 4.55
CA GLU A 105 8.70 6.69 5.04
C GLU A 105 9.42 7.72 4.16
N ASP A 106 9.10 7.78 2.87
CA ASP A 106 9.54 8.83 1.96
C ASP A 106 8.95 10.20 2.35
N SER A 107 7.62 10.28 2.48
CA SER A 107 6.92 11.49 2.93
C SER A 107 7.37 11.99 4.32
N ASP A 108 7.78 11.09 5.22
CA ASP A 108 8.26 11.44 6.56
C ASP A 108 9.60 12.21 6.57
N VAL A 109 10.41 12.10 5.50
CA VAL A 109 11.79 12.63 5.51
C VAL A 109 12.15 13.52 4.35
N GLU A 110 11.45 13.43 3.23
CA GLU A 110 11.66 14.29 2.08
C GLU A 110 10.94 15.64 2.23
N GLN A 111 11.35 16.59 1.40
CA GLN A 111 10.67 17.89 1.31
C GLN A 111 9.47 17.75 0.39
N ILE A 112 8.34 17.29 0.94
CA ILE A 112 7.09 17.07 0.19
C ILE A 112 6.48 18.36 -0.40
N ASP A 113 6.97 19.54 0.00
CA ASP A 113 6.68 20.83 -0.63
C ASP A 113 7.41 21.03 -1.97
N LEU A 114 8.43 20.23 -2.26
CA LEU A 114 9.26 20.27 -3.47
C LEU A 114 9.17 18.97 -4.29
N GLU A 115 8.81 17.87 -3.64
CA GLU A 115 8.63 16.58 -4.28
C GLU A 115 7.27 16.50 -4.96
N THR A 116 7.28 16.15 -6.25
CA THR A 116 6.06 15.86 -7.01
C THR A 116 5.53 14.47 -6.71
N LEU A 117 4.23 14.26 -6.87
CA LEU A 117 3.61 12.93 -6.79
C LEU A 117 4.29 11.91 -7.71
N TYR A 118 4.73 12.35 -8.90
CA TYR A 118 5.47 11.49 -9.84
C TYR A 118 6.87 11.14 -9.34
N GLN A 119 7.56 12.06 -8.66
CA GLN A 119 8.85 11.76 -8.03
C GLN A 119 8.68 10.73 -6.90
N GLN A 120 7.70 10.92 -6.03
CA GLN A 120 7.36 9.94 -5.00
C GLN A 120 6.97 8.58 -5.60
N PHE A 121 6.21 8.56 -6.71
CA PHE A 121 5.91 7.33 -7.45
C PHE A 121 7.19 6.63 -7.93
N LEU A 122 8.15 7.35 -8.50
CA LEU A 122 9.42 6.75 -8.97
C LEU A 122 10.25 6.20 -7.81
N VAL A 123 10.29 6.90 -6.67
CA VAL A 123 10.94 6.40 -5.45
C VAL A 123 10.24 5.13 -4.96
N THR A 124 8.91 5.17 -4.92
CA THR A 124 8.08 4.05 -4.44
C THR A 124 8.21 2.83 -5.34
N GLN A 125 8.13 3.01 -6.65
CA GLN A 125 8.31 1.95 -7.65
C GLN A 125 9.70 1.34 -7.57
N LYS A 126 10.74 2.16 -7.37
CA LYS A 126 12.12 1.66 -7.27
C LYS A 126 12.36 0.84 -6.01
N ASN A 127 11.77 1.24 -4.89
CA ASN A 127 12.04 0.65 -3.57
C ASN A 127 11.08 -0.49 -3.20
N THR A 128 9.90 -0.54 -3.83
CA THR A 128 8.97 -1.68 -3.77
C THR A 128 9.44 -2.76 -4.76
N ASN A 129 10.47 -3.52 -4.38
CA ASN A 129 11.10 -4.50 -5.28
C ASN A 129 10.43 -5.90 -5.26
N THR A 130 9.24 -6.00 -4.66
CA THR A 130 8.47 -7.24 -4.49
C THR A 130 7.28 -7.34 -5.44
N SER A 131 6.85 -6.21 -6.01
CA SER A 131 5.72 -6.06 -6.94
C SER A 131 5.98 -4.90 -7.90
N HIS A 132 5.14 -4.76 -8.92
CA HIS A 132 5.17 -3.68 -9.90
C HIS A 132 4.19 -2.58 -9.46
N VAL A 133 4.74 -1.51 -8.87
CA VAL A 133 3.95 -0.32 -8.56
C VAL A 133 3.50 0.34 -9.86
N MET A 134 2.19 0.56 -10.00
CA MET A 134 1.57 1.12 -11.21
C MET A 134 1.00 2.52 -10.95
N GLN A 135 0.76 3.28 -12.03
CA GLN A 135 0.08 4.56 -11.98
C GLN A 135 -1.00 4.67 -13.07
N TYR A 136 -2.10 5.35 -12.77
CA TYR A 136 -3.29 5.45 -13.62
C TYR A 136 -3.90 6.87 -13.57
N GLY A 137 -4.84 7.12 -14.49
CA GLY A 137 -5.60 8.38 -14.55
C GLY A 137 -4.84 9.52 -15.26
N ASP A 138 -5.00 10.73 -14.76
CA ASP A 138 -4.33 11.93 -15.29
C ASP A 138 -2.89 12.02 -14.79
N LEU A 139 -1.96 11.53 -15.60
CA LEU A 139 -0.53 11.53 -15.27
C LEU A 139 0.09 12.94 -15.24
N ASN A 140 -0.59 13.96 -15.78
CA ASN A 140 -0.11 15.34 -15.66
C ASN A 140 -0.29 15.86 -14.23
N LEU A 141 -1.34 15.42 -13.52
CA LEU A 141 -1.47 15.74 -12.09
C LEU A 141 -0.25 15.24 -11.31
N GLY A 142 0.18 14.00 -11.57
CA GLY A 142 1.35 13.42 -10.93
C GLY A 142 2.62 14.27 -11.11
N LYS A 143 2.81 14.84 -12.31
CA LYS A 143 4.01 15.64 -12.65
C LYS A 143 3.95 17.08 -12.17
N ASN A 144 2.75 17.65 -12.06
CA ASN A 144 2.56 19.09 -11.87
C ASN A 144 2.17 19.46 -10.44
N HIS A 145 1.87 18.48 -9.58
CA HIS A 145 1.50 18.71 -8.19
C HIS A 145 2.48 18.09 -7.21
N ASN A 146 2.71 18.81 -6.13
CA ASN A 146 3.58 18.39 -5.05
C ASN A 146 2.82 17.51 -4.05
N VAL A 147 3.54 16.61 -3.39
CA VAL A 147 2.98 15.67 -2.40
C VAL A 147 2.25 16.42 -1.27
N SER A 148 2.81 17.54 -0.82
CA SER A 148 2.24 18.44 0.20
C SER A 148 0.84 18.97 -0.13
N GLU A 149 0.46 19.08 -1.41
CA GLU A 149 -0.87 19.54 -1.81
C GLU A 149 -1.99 18.55 -1.45
N PHE A 150 -1.61 17.29 -1.18
CA PHE A 150 -2.51 16.19 -0.85
C PHE A 150 -2.26 15.61 0.55
N GLN A 151 -1.02 15.63 1.03
CA GLN A 151 -0.62 15.08 2.33
C GLN A 151 -0.39 16.15 3.40
N GLY A 152 -0.49 17.44 3.04
CA GLY A 152 -0.24 18.58 3.92
C GLY A 152 1.24 18.95 3.99
N ALA A 153 1.53 20.24 4.21
CA ALA A 153 2.90 20.74 4.29
C ALA A 153 3.55 20.38 5.64
N THR A 154 4.76 19.81 5.61
CA THR A 154 5.56 19.54 6.81
C THR A 154 6.41 20.74 7.17
N LYS A 155 6.14 21.37 8.33
CA LYS A 155 6.91 22.54 8.81
C LYS A 155 8.33 22.22 9.31
N GLN A 156 8.70 20.94 9.45
CA GLN A 156 9.99 20.52 10.02
C GLN A 156 10.45 19.16 9.49
N ILE A 157 11.63 19.12 8.87
CA ILE A 157 12.37 17.88 8.60
C ILE A 157 13.13 17.50 9.87
N TYR A 158 12.69 16.46 10.57
CA TYR A 158 13.46 15.91 11.70
C TYR A 158 14.63 15.06 11.16
N LYS A 159 15.82 15.66 11.03
CA LYS A 159 17.08 14.97 10.64
C LYS A 159 17.33 13.60 11.33
N PRO A 160 16.97 13.39 12.61
CA PRO A 160 17.12 12.08 13.26
C PRO A 160 16.32 10.94 12.59
N ILE A 161 15.16 11.24 12.02
CA ILE A 161 14.28 10.24 11.37
C ILE A 161 14.94 9.67 10.12
N ARG A 162 15.57 10.52 9.30
CA ARG A 162 16.18 10.10 8.02
C ARG A 162 17.25 9.01 8.15
N ASN A 163 18.03 9.02 9.23
CA ASN A 163 19.02 7.97 9.46
C ASN A 163 18.39 6.65 9.94
N LEU A 164 17.28 6.71 10.67
CA LEU A 164 16.53 5.54 11.11
C LEU A 164 15.89 4.82 9.91
N LEU A 165 15.24 5.57 9.01
CA LEU A 165 14.56 4.99 7.84
C LEU A 165 15.53 4.36 6.82
N LYS A 166 16.75 4.90 6.67
CA LYS A 166 17.79 4.23 5.86
C LYS A 166 18.14 2.83 6.37
N LYS A 167 18.10 2.62 7.68
CA LYS A 167 18.33 1.30 8.28
C LYS A 167 17.12 0.38 8.07
N HIS A 168 15.91 0.93 8.14
CA HIS A 168 14.66 0.18 7.93
C HIS A 168 14.52 -0.32 6.48
N ASN A 169 14.86 0.49 5.47
CA ASN A 169 14.86 0.09 4.06
C ASN A 169 15.74 -1.14 3.76
N ALA A 170 16.84 -1.32 4.50
CA ALA A 170 17.68 -2.52 4.39
C ALA A 170 17.06 -3.76 5.08
N ALA A 171 16.19 -3.56 6.07
CA ALA A 171 15.48 -4.62 6.77
C ALA A 171 14.23 -5.09 6.01
N LEU A 172 13.48 -4.16 5.40
CA LEU A 172 12.34 -4.37 4.50
C LEU A 172 12.57 -5.52 3.51
N ARG A 173 13.77 -5.59 2.93
CA ARG A 173 14.14 -6.57 1.91
C ARG A 173 14.35 -7.99 2.44
N ARG A 174 14.41 -8.20 3.76
CA ARG A 174 14.80 -9.49 4.36
C ARG A 174 13.62 -10.30 4.85
N ASP A 175 12.51 -9.66 5.19
CA ASP A 175 11.36 -10.32 5.80
C ASP A 175 10.08 -10.18 4.99
N ALA A 176 10.11 -9.52 3.83
CA ALA A 176 8.96 -9.36 2.98
C ALA A 176 8.33 -10.71 2.61
N VAL A 177 7.01 -10.81 2.74
CA VAL A 177 6.22 -12.02 2.46
C VAL A 177 4.97 -11.61 1.67
N PRO A 178 4.58 -12.37 0.63
CA PRO A 178 3.33 -12.12 -0.08
C PRO A 178 2.16 -12.03 0.90
N THR A 179 1.26 -11.08 0.71
CA THR A 179 0.13 -10.83 1.63
C THR A 179 -0.69 -12.09 1.92
N GLN A 180 -0.87 -12.97 0.92
CA GLN A 180 -1.59 -14.24 1.06
C GLN A 180 -0.88 -15.25 2.00
N ASP A 181 0.45 -15.17 2.08
CA ASP A 181 1.30 -16.07 2.87
C ASP A 181 1.58 -15.55 4.29
N VAL A 182 1.11 -14.35 4.64
CA VAL A 182 1.37 -13.72 5.95
C VAL A 182 1.00 -14.65 7.10
N ARG A 183 -0.18 -15.29 7.03
CA ARG A 183 -0.61 -16.21 8.10
C ARG A 183 0.28 -17.44 8.19
N ILE A 184 0.64 -18.03 7.06
CA ILE A 184 1.55 -19.19 6.98
C ILE A 184 2.92 -18.83 7.54
N SER A 185 3.47 -17.67 7.17
CA SER A 185 4.75 -17.15 7.69
C SER A 185 4.71 -16.95 9.21
N ILE A 186 3.65 -16.34 9.75
CA ILE A 186 3.49 -16.12 11.19
C ILE A 186 3.48 -17.47 11.93
N VAL A 187 2.65 -18.43 11.50
CA VAL A 187 2.54 -19.73 12.15
C VAL A 187 3.87 -20.49 12.05
N SER A 188 4.54 -20.46 10.90
CA SER A 188 5.84 -21.11 10.70
C SER A 188 6.93 -20.54 11.61
N ARG A 189 6.99 -19.21 11.76
CA ARG A 189 7.95 -18.54 12.66
C ARG A 189 7.69 -18.89 14.13
N ARG A 190 6.42 -18.85 14.54
CA ARG A 190 6.02 -19.25 15.90
C ARG A 190 6.35 -20.71 16.16
N LEU A 191 6.12 -21.58 15.19
CA LEU A 191 6.42 -23.01 15.29
C LEU A 191 7.92 -23.26 15.47
N ALA A 192 8.76 -22.55 14.70
CA ALA A 192 10.21 -22.65 14.80
C ALA A 192 10.77 -22.14 16.16
N ALA A 193 10.09 -21.17 16.78
CA ALA A 193 10.46 -20.63 18.09
C ALA A 193 9.87 -21.42 19.28
N ALA A 194 8.90 -22.29 19.05
CA ALA A 194 8.22 -23.03 20.10
C ALA A 194 9.13 -24.10 20.73
N LYS A 195 8.98 -24.30 22.04
CA LYS A 195 9.72 -25.35 22.76
C LYS A 195 9.31 -26.74 22.26
N ASP A 196 10.28 -27.63 22.16
CA ASP A 196 10.03 -29.03 21.81
C ASP A 196 9.08 -29.71 22.81
N ASN A 197 8.23 -30.60 22.31
CA ASN A 197 7.23 -31.35 23.07
C ASN A 197 6.25 -30.46 23.87
N SER A 198 5.97 -29.25 23.38
CA SER A 198 4.97 -28.36 23.99
C SER A 198 3.61 -28.47 23.30
N VAL A 199 2.55 -28.29 24.09
CA VAL A 199 1.17 -28.21 23.59
C VAL A 199 1.01 -27.08 22.55
N GLU A 200 1.78 -26.01 22.66
CA GLU A 200 1.78 -24.94 21.67
C GLU A 200 2.33 -25.41 20.32
N LYS A 201 3.42 -26.16 20.31
CA LYS A 201 4.03 -26.70 19.10
C LYS A 201 3.05 -27.60 18.34
N GLU A 202 2.38 -28.52 19.03
CA GLU A 202 1.36 -29.39 18.43
C GLU A 202 0.19 -28.59 17.83
N LYS A 203 -0.27 -27.52 18.51
CA LYS A 203 -1.32 -26.64 18.00
C LYS A 203 -0.88 -25.89 16.74
N LEU A 204 0.34 -25.38 16.71
CA LEU A 204 0.90 -24.66 15.57
C LEU A 204 1.12 -25.59 14.36
N GLU A 205 1.55 -26.84 14.58
CA GLU A 205 1.64 -27.86 13.52
C GLU A 205 0.26 -28.16 12.92
N HIS A 206 -0.76 -28.31 13.76
CA HIS A 206 -2.12 -28.53 13.30
C HIS A 206 -2.66 -27.33 12.51
N GLU A 207 -2.47 -26.11 13.02
CA GLU A 207 -2.87 -24.89 12.34
C GLU A 207 -2.17 -24.74 10.97
N LEU A 208 -0.86 -24.95 10.93
CA LEU A 208 -0.09 -24.88 9.69
C LEU A 208 -0.60 -25.89 8.66
N ALA A 209 -0.89 -27.13 9.09
CA ALA A 209 -1.46 -28.15 8.22
C ALA A 209 -2.88 -27.80 7.70
N GLN A 210 -3.64 -26.98 8.42
CA GLN A 210 -4.93 -26.48 7.95
C GLN A 210 -4.78 -25.37 6.91
N LEU A 211 -3.77 -24.51 7.03
CA LEU A 211 -3.52 -23.41 6.10
C LEU A 211 -3.05 -23.88 4.71
N TYR A 212 -2.49 -25.09 4.61
CA TYR A 212 -2.08 -25.71 3.35
C TYR A 212 -3.19 -26.52 2.65
N LYS A 213 -4.41 -26.57 3.21
CA LYS A 213 -5.57 -27.27 2.62
C LYS A 213 -6.48 -26.30 1.88
#